data_AF-A0A3M0Y364-F1
#
_entry.id   AF-A0A3M0Y364-F1
#
_cell.length_a   1.000
_cell.length_b   1.000
_cell.length_c   1.000
_cell.angle_alpha   90.00
_cell.angle_beta   90.00
_cell.angle_gamma   90.00
#
_symmetry.space_group_name_H-M   'P 1'
#
loop_
_entity.id
_entity.type
_entity.pdbx_description
1 polymer ?
#
loop_
_entity_poly.entity_id
_entity_poly.type
_entity_poly.pdbx_seq_one_letter_code
_entity_poly.pdbx_strand_id
1 'polypeptide(L)'
;MIFVTVGSQMPFDRLVLAVDRWAQERRRQDVFAQICEGGARPRWIGWTERLGPDEFRARVEQADLVVAHAGMGAIITALTLGRPILALPRRGALRETRNDHQVATAQRLRQQGKIAAAFDEEELFELLDHPERIPAPPRAQPYASPQLLETLRRFIHQPTPAQEST
;
A
#
# COMPACT_ATOMS: atom_id res chain seq x y z
N MET A 1 0.68 15.54 -1.84
CA MET A 1 -0.32 14.59 -2.35
C MET A 1 -0.11 13.22 -1.72
N ILE A 2 -1.19 12.63 -1.21
CA ILE A 2 -1.26 11.22 -0.80
C ILE A 2 -1.86 10.42 -1.96
N PHE A 3 -1.16 9.38 -2.40
CA PHE A 3 -1.66 8.47 -3.44
C PHE A 3 -2.05 7.13 -2.83
N VAL A 4 -3.32 6.74 -2.98
CA VAL A 4 -3.87 5.48 -2.48
C VAL A 4 -3.99 4.50 -3.64
N THR A 5 -3.60 3.24 -3.47
CA THR A 5 -3.79 2.20 -4.50
C THR A 5 -4.16 0.85 -3.92
N VAL A 6 -5.22 0.26 -4.49
CA VAL A 6 -5.68 -1.12 -4.18
C VAL A 6 -5.31 -2.12 -5.28
N GLY A 7 -4.60 -1.67 -6.33
CA GLY A 7 -4.38 -2.45 -7.54
C GLY A 7 -5.65 -2.65 -8.38
N SER A 8 -5.59 -3.52 -9.38
CA SER A 8 -6.68 -3.76 -10.34
C SER A 8 -7.35 -5.14 -10.23
N GLN A 9 -6.86 -6.00 -9.34
CA GLN A 9 -7.30 -7.41 -9.28
C GLN A 9 -8.50 -7.63 -8.35
N MET A 10 -8.64 -6.82 -7.29
CA MET A 10 -9.68 -7.01 -6.29
C MET A 10 -10.02 -5.70 -5.58
N PRO A 11 -11.32 -5.42 -5.32
CA PRO A 11 -11.74 -4.31 -4.46
C PRO A 11 -11.15 -4.39 -3.05
N PHE A 12 -10.86 -3.23 -2.46
CA PHE A 12 -10.47 -3.13 -1.06
C PHE A 12 -11.19 -1.98 -0.37
N ASP A 13 -12.48 -2.19 -0.18
CA ASP A 13 -13.40 -1.14 0.28
C ASP A 13 -12.97 -0.59 1.65
N ARG A 14 -12.46 -1.44 2.55
CA ARG A 14 -11.98 -1.00 3.87
C ARG A 14 -10.91 0.07 3.77
N LEU A 15 -9.87 -0.12 2.94
CA LEU A 15 -8.83 0.88 2.76
C LEU A 15 -9.37 2.16 2.13
N VAL A 16 -10.13 2.02 1.04
CA VAL A 16 -10.64 3.17 0.27
C VAL A 16 -11.55 4.03 1.14
N LEU A 17 -12.52 3.42 1.82
CA LEU A 17 -13.48 4.11 2.67
C LEU A 17 -12.83 4.67 3.94
N ALA A 18 -11.85 3.98 4.52
CA ALA A 18 -11.11 4.50 5.66
C ALA A 18 -10.35 5.78 5.29
N VAL A 19 -9.63 5.77 4.16
CA VAL A 19 -8.89 6.96 3.71
C VAL A 19 -9.84 8.10 3.30
N ASP A 20 -10.96 7.79 2.65
CA ASP A 20 -11.99 8.80 2.30
C ASP A 20 -12.54 9.48 3.56
N ARG A 21 -12.89 8.69 4.58
CA ARG A 21 -13.37 9.19 5.88
C ARG A 21 -12.32 10.05 6.57
N TRP A 22 -11.08 9.57 6.66
CA TRP A 22 -9.98 10.34 7.25
C TRP A 22 -9.78 11.67 6.52
N ALA A 23 -9.74 11.65 5.18
CA ALA A 23 -9.56 12.85 4.39
C ALA A 23 -10.71 13.83 4.57
N GLN A 24 -11.95 13.35 4.69
CA GLN A 24 -13.12 14.16 4.99
C GLN A 24 -13.02 14.82 6.37
N GLU A 25 -12.71 14.04 7.42
CA GLU A 25 -12.59 14.54 8.79
C GLU A 25 -11.49 15.59 8.94
N ARG A 26 -10.35 15.38 8.27
CA ARG A 26 -9.20 16.30 8.27
C ARG A 26 -9.29 17.38 7.20
N ARG A 27 -10.38 17.41 6.42
CA ARG A 27 -10.62 18.34 5.30
C ARG A 27 -9.47 18.38 4.27
N ARG A 28 -8.84 17.23 4.01
CA ARG A 28 -7.72 17.07 3.08
C ARG A 28 -8.22 16.99 1.65
N GLN A 29 -7.67 17.78 0.74
CA GLN A 29 -8.00 17.74 -0.70
C GLN A 29 -6.88 17.18 -1.56
N ASP A 30 -5.73 16.87 -0.97
CA ASP A 30 -4.52 16.40 -1.63
C ASP A 30 -4.43 14.86 -1.68
N VAL A 31 -5.58 14.17 -1.72
CA VAL A 31 -5.66 12.71 -1.71
C VAL A 31 -6.27 12.21 -3.02
N PHE A 32 -5.62 11.25 -3.66
CA PHE A 32 -6.11 10.62 -4.90
C PHE A 32 -6.01 9.10 -4.81
N ALA A 33 -7.06 8.39 -5.21
CA ALA A 33 -7.13 6.94 -5.11
C ALA A 33 -7.21 6.25 -6.48
N GLN A 34 -6.40 5.22 -6.68
CA GLN A 34 -6.69 4.15 -7.61
C GLN A 34 -7.51 3.08 -6.90
N ILE A 35 -8.77 2.95 -7.29
CA ILE A 35 -9.69 1.90 -6.82
C ILE A 35 -9.76 0.76 -7.85
N CYS A 36 -10.37 -0.36 -7.48
CA CYS A 36 -10.67 -1.46 -8.40
C CYS A 36 -12.12 -1.35 -8.87
N GLU A 37 -12.38 -1.74 -10.11
CA GLU A 37 -13.73 -1.88 -10.65
C GLU A 37 -14.59 -2.77 -9.73
N GLY A 38 -15.85 -2.39 -9.53
CA GLY A 38 -16.80 -3.09 -8.66
C GLY A 38 -16.61 -2.87 -7.16
N GLY A 39 -15.61 -2.07 -6.75
CA GLY A 39 -15.40 -1.67 -5.36
C GLY A 39 -16.18 -0.42 -4.94
N ALA A 40 -16.09 -0.10 -3.65
CA ALA A 40 -16.67 1.10 -3.09
C ALA A 40 -16.02 2.37 -3.68
N ARG A 41 -16.86 3.36 -4.02
CA ARG A 41 -16.44 4.65 -4.56
C ARG A 41 -16.37 5.69 -3.44
N PRO A 42 -15.22 6.34 -3.23
CA PRO A 42 -15.10 7.40 -2.24
C PRO A 42 -15.91 8.63 -2.65
N ARG A 43 -16.34 9.43 -1.66
CA ARG A 43 -17.18 10.62 -1.87
C ARG A 43 -16.41 11.94 -1.74
N TRP A 44 -15.33 11.94 -0.96
CA TRP A 44 -14.55 13.14 -0.66
C TRP A 44 -13.28 13.24 -1.52
N ILE A 45 -12.57 12.13 -1.68
CA ILE A 45 -11.30 12.10 -2.43
C ILE A 45 -11.52 11.83 -3.93
N GLY A 46 -10.62 12.36 -4.76
CA GLY A 46 -10.60 12.05 -6.20
C GLY A 46 -10.17 10.60 -6.44
N TRP A 47 -10.71 9.96 -7.49
CA TRP A 47 -10.40 8.57 -7.77
C TRP A 47 -10.44 8.19 -9.26
N THR A 48 -9.84 7.05 -9.57
CA THR A 48 -9.97 6.34 -10.85
C THR A 48 -9.99 4.82 -10.63
N GLU A 49 -10.72 4.08 -11.47
CA GLU A 49 -10.71 2.61 -11.48
C GLU A 49 -9.53 2.04 -12.29
N ARG A 50 -8.92 2.85 -13.16
CA ARG A 50 -7.84 2.40 -14.06
C ARG A 50 -6.71 3.42 -14.11
N LEU A 51 -5.48 2.91 -14.06
CA LEU A 51 -4.26 3.65 -14.33
C LEU A 51 -3.37 2.76 -15.20
N GLY A 52 -2.84 3.33 -16.29
CA GLY A 52 -1.78 2.69 -17.04
C GLY A 52 -0.47 2.62 -16.22
N PRO A 53 0.51 1.79 -16.62
CA PRO A 53 1.79 1.69 -15.91
C PRO A 53 2.52 3.02 -15.76
N ASP A 54 2.56 3.84 -16.82
CA ASP A 54 3.24 5.14 -16.81
C ASP A 54 2.53 6.15 -15.90
N GLU A 55 1.19 6.17 -15.94
CA GLU A 55 0.39 7.04 -15.08
C GLU A 55 0.53 6.62 -13.61
N PHE A 56 0.48 5.32 -13.32
CA PHE A 56 0.71 4.79 -11.97
C PHE A 56 2.08 5.22 -11.44
N ARG A 57 3.13 5.04 -12.25
CA ARG A 57 4.49 5.46 -11.90
C ARG A 57 4.55 6.97 -11.63
N ALA A 58 3.96 7.79 -12.49
CA ALA A 58 3.91 9.24 -12.33
C ALA A 58 3.17 9.64 -11.05
N ARG A 59 2.06 8.98 -10.71
CA ARG A 59 1.32 9.22 -9.46
C ARG A 59 2.16 8.89 -8.23
N VAL A 60 2.88 7.77 -8.25
CA VAL A 60 3.81 7.42 -7.16
C VAL A 60 4.93 8.44 -7.05
N GLU A 61 5.53 8.85 -8.16
CA GLU A 61 6.62 9.83 -8.17
C GLU A 61 6.20 11.23 -7.67
N GLN A 62 4.95 11.62 -7.91
CA GLN A 62 4.37 12.88 -7.41
C GLN A 62 3.86 12.77 -5.97
N ALA A 63 3.75 11.56 -5.41
CA ALA A 63 3.25 11.37 -4.07
C ALA A 63 4.29 11.75 -3.01
N ASP A 64 3.82 12.41 -1.96
CA ASP A 64 4.58 12.58 -0.72
C ASP A 64 4.46 11.33 0.18
N LEU A 65 3.35 10.60 0.01
CA LEU A 65 3.08 9.34 0.67
C LEU A 65 2.24 8.42 -0.23
N VAL A 66 2.64 7.16 -0.32
CA VAL A 66 1.85 6.09 -0.94
C VAL A 66 1.12 5.30 0.13
N VAL A 67 -0.16 5.01 -0.06
CA VAL A 67 -0.97 4.14 0.80
C VAL A 67 -1.44 2.93 -0.01
N ALA A 68 -1.18 1.70 0.45
CA ALA A 68 -1.48 0.50 -0.33
C ALA A 68 -1.86 -0.73 0.51
N HIS A 69 -2.45 -1.73 -0.14
CA HIS A 69 -2.94 -2.96 0.50
C HIS A 69 -1.88 -4.02 0.84
N ALA A 70 -0.63 -3.61 1.08
CA ALA A 70 0.55 -4.48 1.12
C ALA A 70 0.83 -5.26 -0.20
N GLY A 71 0.26 -4.82 -1.33
CA GLY A 71 0.59 -5.36 -2.65
C GLY A 71 2.03 -5.04 -3.04
N MET A 72 2.83 -6.08 -3.35
CA MET A 72 4.26 -5.91 -3.58
C MET A 72 4.59 -4.96 -4.74
N GLY A 73 3.82 -4.95 -5.83
CA GLY A 73 4.05 -4.03 -6.94
C GLY A 73 4.10 -2.55 -6.51
N ALA A 74 3.17 -2.14 -5.64
CA ALA A 74 3.13 -0.79 -5.10
C ALA A 74 4.29 -0.53 -4.13
N ILE A 75 4.60 -1.48 -3.24
CA ILE A 75 5.74 -1.40 -2.32
C ILE A 75 7.05 -1.22 -3.08
N ILE A 76 7.31 -2.08 -4.08
CA ILE A 76 8.54 -2.05 -4.87
C ILE A 76 8.66 -0.71 -5.59
N THR A 77 7.59 -0.29 -6.28
CA THR A 77 7.58 0.98 -7.02
C THR A 77 7.85 2.17 -6.11
N ALA A 78 7.19 2.23 -4.94
CA ALA A 78 7.40 3.30 -3.97
C ALA A 78 8.85 3.33 -3.47
N LEU A 79 9.39 2.18 -3.05
CA LEU A 79 10.76 2.08 -2.56
C LEU A 79 11.80 2.41 -3.64
N THR A 80 11.59 1.98 -4.89
CA THR A 80 12.47 2.31 -6.02
C THR A 80 12.43 3.80 -6.35
N LEU A 81 11.29 4.46 -6.20
CA LEU A 81 11.13 5.90 -6.47
C LEU A 81 11.44 6.79 -5.26
N GLY A 82 11.96 6.22 -4.16
CA GLY A 82 12.31 6.97 -2.96
C GLY A 82 11.09 7.52 -2.23
N ARG A 83 9.94 6.86 -2.33
CA ARG A 83 8.66 7.33 -1.77
C ARG A 83 8.31 6.59 -0.47
N PRO A 84 7.96 7.32 0.60
CA PRO A 84 7.40 6.71 1.80
C PRO A 84 6.14 5.93 1.46
N ILE A 85 5.94 4.80 2.14
CA ILE A 85 4.76 3.96 1.95
C ILE A 85 4.18 3.46 3.27
N LEU A 86 2.85 3.58 3.37
CA LEU A 86 2.01 3.06 4.43
C LEU A 86 1.17 1.90 3.90
N ALA A 87 1.39 0.71 4.46
CA ALA A 87 0.62 -0.48 4.11
C ALA A 87 -0.54 -0.71 5.08
N LEU A 88 -1.71 -1.05 4.56
CA LEU A 88 -2.81 -1.66 5.32
C LEU A 88 -3.09 -3.03 4.70
N PRO A 89 -2.61 -4.15 5.27
CA PRO A 89 -2.78 -5.47 4.66
C PRO A 89 -4.25 -5.90 4.68
N ARG A 90 -4.65 -6.67 3.68
CA ARG A 90 -5.94 -7.39 3.71
C ARG A 90 -5.93 -8.46 4.78
N ARG A 91 -7.09 -8.71 5.38
CA ARG A 91 -7.28 -9.72 6.43
C ARG A 91 -8.16 -10.86 5.94
N GLY A 92 -7.70 -12.09 6.11
CA GLY A 92 -8.48 -13.30 5.84
C GLY A 92 -9.72 -13.38 6.73
N ALA A 93 -9.59 -12.98 8.00
CA ALA A 93 -10.72 -12.90 8.94
C ALA A 93 -11.87 -11.98 8.47
N LEU A 94 -11.57 -10.98 7.63
CA LEU A 94 -12.55 -10.07 7.03
C LEU A 94 -12.98 -10.51 5.62
N ARG A 95 -12.55 -11.71 5.18
CA ARG A 95 -12.76 -12.26 3.83
C ARG A 95 -12.22 -11.35 2.71
N GLU A 96 -11.22 -10.53 3.01
CA GLU A 96 -10.59 -9.62 2.06
C GLU A 96 -9.51 -10.30 1.19
N THR A 97 -9.00 -11.44 1.66
CA THR A 97 -7.99 -12.28 1.01
C THR A 97 -8.20 -13.74 1.44
N ARG A 98 -7.65 -14.69 0.69
CA ARG A 98 -7.71 -16.13 1.02
C ARG A 98 -6.74 -16.51 2.15
N ASN A 99 -5.60 -15.83 2.24
CA ASN A 99 -4.53 -16.14 3.20
C ASN A 99 -3.93 -14.86 3.81
N ASP A 100 -3.45 -14.94 5.05
CA ASP A 100 -2.87 -13.82 5.81
C ASP A 100 -1.39 -13.50 5.48
N HIS A 101 -0.86 -14.02 4.37
CA HIS A 101 0.53 -13.75 3.95
C HIS A 101 0.83 -12.26 3.76
N GLN A 102 -0.18 -11.45 3.44
CA GLN A 102 -0.03 -9.99 3.34
C GLN A 102 0.29 -9.35 4.70
N VAL A 103 -0.34 -9.82 5.78
CA VAL A 103 -0.09 -9.35 7.16
C VAL A 103 1.35 -9.67 7.56
N ALA A 104 1.78 -10.92 7.37
CA ALA A 104 3.14 -11.34 7.69
C ALA A 104 4.21 -10.56 6.90
N THR A 105 3.95 -10.28 5.62
CA THR A 105 4.85 -9.49 4.77
C THR A 105 4.94 -8.04 5.26
N ALA A 106 3.80 -7.41 5.55
CA ALA A 106 3.75 -6.04 6.05
C ALA A 106 4.48 -5.92 7.41
N GLN A 107 4.26 -6.87 8.33
CA GLN A 107 4.97 -6.93 9.62
C GLN A 107 6.49 -7.03 9.44
N ARG A 108 6.96 -7.93 8.57
CA ARG A 108 8.39 -8.12 8.33
C ARG A 108 9.04 -6.85 7.77
N LEU A 109 8.40 -6.19 6.81
CA LEU A 109 8.93 -4.95 6.21
C LEU A 109 8.91 -3.78 7.20
N ARG A 110 7.88 -3.68 8.04
CA ARG A 110 7.81 -2.72 9.15
C ARG A 110 8.94 -2.94 10.16
N GLN A 111 9.18 -4.17 10.58
CA GLN A 111 10.28 -4.51 11.51
C GLN A 111 11.66 -4.20 10.92
N GLN A 112 11.81 -4.27 9.60
CA GLN A 112 13.04 -3.87 8.91
C GLN A 112 13.17 -2.35 8.71
N GLY A 113 12.21 -1.55 9.18
CA GLY A 113 12.19 -0.09 9.01
C GLY A 113 12.04 0.35 7.55
N LYS A 114 11.55 -0.52 6.66
CA LYS A 114 11.43 -0.22 5.22
C LYS A 114 10.13 0.49 4.87
N ILE A 115 9.05 0.19 5.59
CA ILE A 115 7.71 0.74 5.36
C ILE A 115 7.05 1.00 6.72
N ALA A 116 5.99 1.81 6.73
CA ALA A 116 5.00 1.77 7.80
C ALA A 116 3.90 0.75 7.46
N ALA A 117 3.33 0.13 8.49
CA ALA A 117 2.20 -0.77 8.32
C ALA A 117 1.19 -0.57 9.45
N ALA A 118 -0.04 -0.24 9.08
CA ALA A 118 -1.21 -0.22 9.96
C ALA A 118 -1.93 -1.57 9.88
N PHE A 119 -2.50 -2.05 10.98
CA PHE A 119 -3.25 -3.32 11.02
C PHE A 119 -4.77 -3.14 11.21
N ASP A 120 -5.18 -1.90 11.49
CA ASP A 120 -6.56 -1.45 11.58
C ASP A 120 -6.66 0.03 11.15
N GLU A 121 -7.88 0.52 11.11
CA GLU A 121 -8.21 1.88 10.70
C GLU A 121 -7.74 2.94 11.70
N GLU A 122 -7.64 2.61 12.99
CA GLU A 122 -7.17 3.55 14.01
C GLU A 122 -5.68 3.80 13.84
N GLU A 123 -4.88 2.75 13.70
CA GLU A 123 -3.44 2.83 13.42
C GLU A 123 -3.18 3.48 12.05
N LEU A 124 -4.07 3.26 11.07
CA LEU A 124 -4.02 3.95 9.77
C LEU A 124 -4.16 5.46 9.96
N PHE A 125 -5.16 5.90 10.74
CA PHE A 125 -5.45 7.32 10.94
C PHE A 125 -4.30 8.00 11.69
N GLU A 126 -3.79 7.37 12.75
CA GLU A 126 -2.61 7.83 13.49
C GLU A 126 -1.38 8.03 12.59
N LEU A 127 -1.10 7.08 11.69
CA LEU A 127 0.04 7.17 10.77
C LEU A 127 -0.18 8.20 9.65
N LEU A 128 -1.44 8.43 9.23
CA LEU A 128 -1.78 9.47 8.26
C LEU A 128 -1.73 10.89 8.86
N ASP A 129 -2.06 11.02 10.15
CA ASP A 129 -1.94 12.28 10.91
C ASP A 129 -0.47 12.60 11.24
N HIS A 130 0.40 11.58 11.28
CA HIS A 130 1.83 11.69 11.58
C HIS A 130 2.73 11.10 10.49
N PRO A 131 2.69 11.62 9.25
CA PRO A 131 3.45 11.07 8.13
C PRO A 131 4.97 11.15 8.33
N GLU A 132 5.47 12.03 9.20
CA GLU A 132 6.88 12.11 9.59
C GLU A 132 7.40 10.85 10.28
N ARG A 133 6.51 10.01 10.82
CA ARG A 133 6.85 8.71 11.44
C ARG A 133 7.03 7.60 10.42
N ILE A 134 6.67 7.85 9.15
CA ILE A 134 6.76 6.85 8.08
C ILE A 134 8.19 6.88 7.53
N PRO A 135 8.90 5.74 7.51
CA PRO A 135 10.26 5.70 7.02
C PRO A 135 10.30 6.10 5.55
N ALA A 136 11.04 7.16 5.26
CA ALA A 136 11.37 7.54 3.90
C ALA A 136 12.58 6.71 3.44
N PRO A 137 12.48 5.91 2.37
CA PRO A 137 13.65 5.28 1.81
C PRO A 137 14.66 6.37 1.37
N PRO A 138 15.97 6.15 1.53
CA PRO A 138 16.96 7.03 0.92
C PRO A 138 16.61 7.19 -0.56
N ARG A 139 16.68 8.41 -1.11
CA ARG A 139 16.49 8.63 -2.56
C ARG A 139 17.36 7.62 -3.29
N ALA A 140 16.73 6.69 -3.99
CA ALA A 140 17.44 5.59 -4.61
C ALA A 140 18.45 6.18 -5.60
N GLN A 141 19.71 5.77 -5.45
CA GLN A 141 20.64 5.76 -6.58
C GLN A 141 19.99 4.93 -7.71
N PRO A 142 20.36 5.10 -8.99
CA PRO A 142 19.67 4.51 -10.15
C PRO A 142 19.52 2.97 -10.17
N TYR A 143 19.99 2.26 -9.13
CA TYR A 143 19.88 0.83 -8.95
C TYR A 143 19.13 0.52 -7.65
N ALA A 144 18.19 -0.45 -7.71
CA ALA A 144 17.56 -0.99 -6.52
C ALA A 144 18.64 -1.47 -5.53
N SER A 145 18.53 -1.07 -4.25
CA SER A 145 19.52 -1.48 -3.26
C SER A 145 19.62 -3.01 -3.22
N PRO A 146 20.81 -3.60 -3.01
CA PRO A 146 20.96 -5.04 -2.87
C PRO A 146 20.00 -5.65 -1.83
N GLN A 147 19.64 -4.89 -0.78
CA GLN A 147 18.67 -5.32 0.22
C GLN A 147 17.23 -5.33 -0.31
N LEU A 148 16.84 -4.40 -1.20
CA LEU A 148 15.54 -4.42 -1.87
C LEU A 148 15.47 -5.62 -2.84
N LEU A 149 16.53 -5.85 -3.61
CA LEU A 149 16.64 -7.01 -4.50
C LEU A 149 16.60 -8.35 -3.75
N GLU A 150 17.24 -8.45 -2.59
CA GLU A 150 17.17 -9.63 -1.74
C GLU A 150 15.76 -9.84 -1.16
N THR A 151 15.08 -8.75 -0.79
CA THR A 151 13.68 -8.81 -0.33
C THR A 151 12.74 -9.28 -1.44
N LEU A 152 12.96 -8.77 -2.66
CA LEU A 152 12.26 -9.16 -3.88
C LEU A 152 12.48 -10.63 -4.21
N ARG A 153 13.74 -11.10 -4.19
CA ARG A 153 14.09 -12.50 -4.42
C ARG A 153 13.40 -13.43 -3.42
N ARG A 154 13.42 -13.09 -2.13
CA ARG A 154 12.73 -13.89 -1.11
C ARG A 154 11.21 -13.91 -1.29
N PHE A 155 10.62 -12.85 -1.83
CA PHE A 155 9.19 -12.82 -2.10
C PHE A 155 8.81 -13.67 -3.31
N ILE A 156 9.58 -13.58 -4.40
CA ILE A 156 9.36 -14.36 -5.62
C ILE A 156 9.64 -15.86 -5.39
N HIS A 157 10.61 -16.19 -4.53
CA HIS A 157 11.03 -17.56 -4.26
C HIS A 157 10.42 -18.19 -3.00
N GLN A 158 9.41 -17.57 -2.37
CA GLN A 158 8.66 -18.26 -1.32
C GLN A 158 7.84 -19.39 -1.96
N PRO A 159 8.04 -20.67 -1.57
CA PRO A 159 7.15 -21.72 -1.98
C PRO A 159 5.76 -21.41 -1.39
N THR A 160 4.75 -21.38 -2.25
CA THR A 160 3.35 -21.44 -1.81
C THR A 160 3.23 -22.60 -0.83
N PRO A 161 2.74 -22.40 0.42
CA PRO A 161 2.50 -23.53 1.28
C PRO A 161 1.50 -24.44 0.57
N ALA A 162 1.90 -25.70 0.36
CA ALA A 162 1.04 -26.73 -0.17
C ALA A 162 -0.25 -26.74 0.67
N GLN A 163 -1.39 -26.60 -0.01
CA GLN A 163 -2.69 -26.78 0.61
C GLN A 163 -2.78 -28.24 1.04
N GLU A 164 -2.64 -28.51 2.34
CA GLU A 164 -2.99 -29.80 2.90
C GLU A 164 -4.49 -30.02 2.65
N SER A 165 -4.76 -30.95 1.73
CA SER A 165 -6.09 -31.44 1.43
C SER A 165 -6.53 -32.31 2.61
N THR A 166 -7.64 -31.95 3.23
CA THR A 166 -8.42 -32.89 4.06
C THR A 166 -9.61 -33.37 3.23
#